data_AF-A0A534XIH1-F1
#
_entry.id   AF-A0A534XIH1-F1
#
_cell.length_a   1.000
_cell.length_b   1.000
_cell.length_c   1.000
_cell.angle_alpha   90.00
_cell.angle_beta   90.00
_cell.angle_gamma   90.00
#
_symmetry.space_group_name_H-M   'P 1'
#
loop_
_entity.id
_entity.type
_entity.pdbx_description
1 polymer ?
#
loop_
_entity_poly.entity_id
_entity_poly.type
_entity_poly.pdbx_seq_one_letter_code
_entity_poly.pdbx_strand_id
1 'polypeptide(L)'
;MRIACLATLCVVGFATIRCGSNGSTAQSASVGGSSNSPDAGPSPTGPAGGGDWLQYRYSPLGTSENPGVFAASEAASVALLWSIPRDRFGVSGSYYYYSQPLIADDTVYFTTAFGGTAGGKVVAVSASDGSTRWASPFPGAVTVDPGCSSQPMQFGFWASPAIAGGTLYAAAADGKVYALDPSNGATLWSV
;
A
#
# COMPACT_ATOMS: atom_id res chain seq x y z
N MET A 1 15.20 -19.80 -3.68
CA MET A 1 15.05 -18.47 -3.09
C MET A 1 13.83 -17.85 -3.75
N ARG A 2 12.70 -17.75 -3.04
CA ARG A 2 11.40 -17.39 -3.62
C ARG A 2 11.01 -16.00 -3.13
N ILE A 3 10.68 -15.11 -4.06
CA ILE A 3 10.22 -13.74 -3.79
C ILE A 3 8.70 -13.81 -3.65
N ALA A 4 8.19 -13.48 -2.46
CA ALA A 4 6.77 -13.26 -2.22
C ALA A 4 6.60 -11.79 -1.83
N CYS A 5 5.93 -11.00 -2.68
CA CYS A 5 5.58 -9.63 -2.36
C CYS A 5 4.33 -9.64 -1.47
N LEU A 6 4.51 -9.52 -0.15
CA LEU A 6 3.40 -9.24 0.77
C LEU A 6 3.37 -7.75 1.07
N ALA A 7 2.39 -7.05 0.49
CA ALA A 7 1.95 -5.76 1.01
C ALA A 7 1.03 -5.99 2.22
N THR A 8 1.61 -6.31 3.38
CA THR A 8 0.90 -6.29 4.65
C THR A 8 1.34 -5.07 5.45
N LEU A 9 0.47 -4.06 5.51
CA LEU A 9 0.64 -2.92 6.42
C LEU A 9 0.36 -3.41 7.84
N CYS A 10 1.40 -3.61 8.64
CA CYS A 10 1.26 -3.94 10.06
C CYS A 10 0.83 -2.68 10.81
N VAL A 11 -0.47 -2.55 11.12
CA VAL A 11 -0.96 -1.57 12.09
C VAL A 11 -0.61 -2.10 13.48
N VAL A 12 0.49 -1.64 14.06
CA VAL A 12 0.82 -1.92 15.46
C VAL A 12 -0.04 -1.02 16.33
N GLY A 13 -1.29 -1.44 16.56
CA GLY A 13 -2.14 -0.88 17.61
C GLY A 13 -1.79 -1.52 18.94
N PHE A 14 -1.17 -0.76 19.85
CA PHE A 14 -1.04 -1.17 21.24
C PHE A 14 -2.44 -1.23 21.88
N ALA A 15 -2.97 -2.44 22.05
CA ALA A 15 -4.05 -2.71 22.99
C ALA A 15 -3.49 -3.57 24.11
N THR A 16 -3.20 -2.94 25.26
CA THR A 16 -3.00 -3.66 26.51
C THR A 16 -4.33 -4.27 26.94
N ILE A 17 -4.52 -5.56 26.71
CA ILE A 17 -5.57 -6.34 27.36
C ILE A 17 -4.94 -6.98 28.60
N ARG A 18 -5.20 -6.40 29.78
CA ARG A 18 -5.07 -7.14 31.04
C ARG A 18 -6.27 -8.07 31.15
N CYS A 19 -6.04 -9.38 31.26
CA CYS A 19 -7.08 -10.31 31.69
C CYS A 19 -6.72 -10.89 33.05
N GLY A 20 -7.65 -10.76 33.98
CA GLY A 20 -7.55 -11.17 35.37
C GLY A 20 -7.47 -12.68 35.55
N SER A 21 -7.04 -13.03 36.76
CA SER A 21 -7.07 -14.37 37.34
C SER A 21 -8.45 -15.00 37.26
N ASN A 22 -8.54 -16.17 36.64
CA ASN A 22 -9.09 -17.41 37.23
C ASN A 22 -9.00 -18.55 36.21
N GLY A 23 -8.56 -19.71 36.70
CA GLY A 23 -8.14 -20.84 35.88
C GLY A 23 -9.24 -21.47 35.05
N SER A 24 -8.94 -21.67 33.77
CA SER A 24 -9.55 -22.68 32.91
C SER A 24 -8.44 -23.22 32.01
N THR A 25 -8.21 -24.52 32.06
CA THR A 25 -7.24 -25.24 31.23
C THR A 25 -7.51 -24.95 29.75
N ALA A 26 -6.50 -24.44 29.03
CA ALA A 26 -6.57 -24.26 27.59
C ALA A 26 -6.67 -25.63 26.91
N GLN A 27 -7.84 -25.98 26.39
CA GLN A 27 -7.95 -27.05 25.42
C GLN A 27 -7.28 -26.59 24.12
N SER A 28 -6.29 -27.36 23.67
CA SER A 28 -5.74 -27.27 22.32
C SER A 28 -6.85 -27.60 21.32
N ALA A 29 -7.50 -26.58 20.78
CA ALA A 29 -8.32 -26.75 19.60
C ALA A 29 -7.38 -26.88 18.38
N SER A 30 -7.18 -28.10 17.90
CA SER A 30 -6.69 -28.31 16.54
C SER A 30 -7.75 -27.77 15.59
N VAL A 31 -7.52 -26.60 15.00
CA VAL A 31 -8.34 -26.14 13.88
C VAL A 31 -7.98 -27.02 12.69
N GLY A 32 -8.70 -28.13 12.54
CA GLY A 32 -8.68 -28.93 11.32
C GLY A 32 -9.31 -28.11 10.21
N GLY A 33 -8.49 -27.52 9.34
CA GLY A 33 -8.96 -26.95 8.10
C GLY A 33 -9.36 -28.08 7.17
N SER A 34 -10.66 -28.39 7.09
CA SER A 34 -11.18 -29.12 5.95
C SER A 34 -11.00 -28.23 4.70
N SER A 35 -10.57 -28.83 3.60
CA SER A 35 -10.30 -28.18 2.31
C SER A 35 -11.51 -27.52 1.64
N ASN A 36 -12.67 -27.49 2.30
CA ASN A 36 -13.96 -27.10 1.72
C ASN A 36 -14.67 -26.04 2.58
N SER A 37 -13.93 -25.09 3.15
CA SER A 37 -14.58 -23.91 3.72
C SER A 37 -15.31 -23.17 2.60
N PRO A 38 -16.62 -22.89 2.70
CA PRO A 38 -17.35 -22.12 1.69
C PRO A 38 -16.86 -20.66 1.59
N ASP A 39 -16.06 -20.21 2.56
CA ASP A 39 -15.40 -18.89 2.57
C ASP A 39 -14.00 -18.92 1.94
N ALA A 40 -13.48 -20.11 1.58
CA ALA A 40 -12.30 -20.17 0.74
C ALA A 40 -12.73 -19.78 -0.67
N GLY A 41 -12.30 -18.59 -1.11
CA GLY A 41 -12.41 -18.17 -2.50
C GLY A 41 -11.86 -19.23 -3.47
N PRO A 42 -12.04 -19.05 -4.79
CA PRO A 42 -11.57 -20.02 -5.77
C PRO A 42 -10.11 -20.39 -5.53
N SER A 43 -9.76 -21.66 -5.76
CA SER A 43 -8.38 -22.12 -5.62
C SER A 43 -7.46 -21.23 -6.46
N PRO A 44 -6.33 -20.76 -5.91
CA PRO A 44 -5.48 -19.79 -6.60
C PRO A 44 -4.95 -20.38 -7.92
N THR A 45 -5.09 -19.62 -9.00
CA THR A 45 -4.73 -20.05 -10.37
C THR A 45 -3.66 -19.18 -11.03
N GLY A 46 -3.23 -18.09 -10.37
CA GLY A 46 -2.29 -17.12 -10.89
C GLY A 46 -0.81 -17.46 -10.64
N PRO A 47 0.11 -16.64 -11.17
CA PRO A 47 1.54 -16.76 -10.85
C PRO A 47 1.78 -16.59 -9.34
N ALA A 48 2.91 -17.08 -8.86
CA ALA A 48 3.31 -16.86 -7.46
C ALA A 48 3.29 -15.35 -7.14
N GLY A 49 2.55 -14.96 -6.09
CA GLY A 49 2.39 -13.57 -5.69
C GLY A 49 1.25 -12.78 -6.36
N GLY A 50 0.60 -13.33 -7.41
CA GLY A 50 -0.63 -12.76 -7.99
C GLY A 50 -0.45 -11.90 -9.24
N GLY A 51 0.78 -11.54 -9.57
CA GLY A 51 1.08 -10.65 -10.70
C GLY A 51 0.77 -9.19 -10.39
N ASP A 52 0.41 -8.44 -11.43
CA ASP A 52 0.17 -7.00 -11.33
C ASP A 52 -1.08 -6.65 -10.49
N TRP A 53 -0.99 -5.53 -9.78
CA TRP A 53 -2.06 -4.93 -8.99
C TRP A 53 -2.20 -3.47 -9.38
N LEU A 54 -2.99 -3.19 -10.41
CA LEU A 54 -2.98 -1.90 -11.12
C LEU A 54 -3.95 -0.85 -10.56
N GLN A 55 -4.79 -1.20 -9.58
CA GLN A 55 -5.74 -0.26 -8.97
C GLN A 55 -6.09 -0.63 -7.54
N TYR A 56 -6.76 0.30 -6.86
CA TYR A 56 -7.33 0.04 -5.53
C TYR A 56 -8.25 -1.19 -5.55
N ARG A 57 -7.99 -2.13 -4.64
CA ARG A 57 -8.72 -3.40 -4.48
C ARG A 57 -8.69 -4.33 -5.70
N TYR A 58 -7.56 -4.34 -6.40
CA TYR A 58 -7.19 -5.27 -7.49
C TYR A 58 -8.00 -5.10 -8.79
N SER A 59 -9.33 -5.21 -8.72
CA SER A 59 -10.22 -5.19 -9.88
C SER A 59 -11.36 -4.20 -9.70
N PRO A 60 -12.13 -3.88 -10.76
CA PRO A 60 -13.30 -3.02 -10.65
C PRO A 60 -14.40 -3.58 -9.73
N LEU A 61 -14.38 -4.89 -9.46
CA LEU A 61 -15.27 -5.53 -8.47
C LEU A 61 -14.86 -5.22 -7.02
N GLY A 62 -13.61 -4.77 -6.82
CA GLY A 62 -13.13 -4.31 -5.52
C GLY A 62 -12.99 -5.41 -4.46
N THR A 63 -12.74 -6.65 -4.87
CA THR A 63 -12.70 -7.80 -3.96
C THR A 63 -11.49 -7.80 -3.04
N SER A 64 -10.39 -7.15 -3.44
CA SER A 64 -9.09 -7.27 -2.77
C SER A 64 -8.56 -8.71 -2.71
N GLU A 65 -9.06 -9.60 -3.56
CA GLU A 65 -8.59 -10.97 -3.66
C GLU A 65 -7.32 -11.04 -4.51
N ASN A 66 -6.26 -11.62 -3.96
CA ASN A 66 -5.04 -11.93 -4.69
C ASN A 66 -5.24 -13.27 -5.43
N PRO A 67 -5.15 -13.31 -6.78
CA PRO A 67 -5.33 -14.54 -7.57
C PRO A 67 -4.13 -15.51 -7.49
N GLY A 68 -3.03 -15.10 -6.86
CA GLY A 68 -1.76 -15.81 -6.83
C GLY A 68 -1.74 -17.01 -5.90
N VAL A 69 -0.84 -17.94 -6.19
CA VAL A 69 -0.63 -19.14 -5.36
C VAL A 69 0.23 -18.76 -4.16
N PHE A 70 -0.40 -18.73 -2.98
CA PHE A 70 0.28 -18.63 -1.68
C PHE A 70 -0.41 -19.59 -0.71
N ALA A 71 0.29 -20.67 -0.34
CA ALA A 71 -0.30 -21.65 0.58
C ALA A 71 -0.19 -21.14 2.03
N ALA A 72 -1.19 -21.45 2.85
CA ALA A 72 -1.17 -21.09 4.27
C ALA A 72 0.08 -21.63 5.01
N SER A 73 0.62 -22.77 4.57
CA SER A 73 1.87 -23.34 5.09
C SER A 73 3.12 -22.51 4.77
N GLU A 74 3.08 -21.70 3.70
CA GLU A 74 4.20 -20.83 3.31
C GLU A 74 4.24 -19.55 4.16
N ALA A 75 3.13 -19.19 4.83
CA ALA A 75 3.03 -17.99 5.67
C ALA A 75 4.10 -17.90 6.76
N ALA A 76 4.46 -19.03 7.37
CA ALA A 76 5.48 -19.09 8.42
C ALA A 76 6.91 -18.82 7.90
N SER A 77 7.12 -18.88 6.58
CA SER A 77 8.43 -18.68 5.93
C SER A 77 8.61 -17.30 5.31
N VAL A 78 7.59 -16.42 5.40
CA VAL A 78 7.66 -15.06 4.90
C VAL A 78 8.72 -14.28 5.68
N ALA A 79 9.59 -13.60 4.95
CA ALA A 79 10.63 -12.76 5.50
C ALA A 79 10.56 -11.36 4.89
N LEU A 80 10.93 -10.35 5.69
CA LEU A 80 11.13 -9.00 5.20
C LEU A 80 12.31 -8.99 4.20
N LEU A 81 12.06 -8.65 2.95
CA LEU A 81 13.10 -8.54 1.92
C LEU A 81 13.78 -7.16 1.97
N TRP A 82 12.96 -6.10 1.98
CA TRP A 82 13.44 -4.73 2.05
C TRP A 82 12.39 -3.86 2.73
N SER A 83 12.84 -2.73 3.26
CA SER A 83 11.96 -1.70 3.81
C SER A 83 12.48 -0.32 3.42
N ILE A 84 11.55 0.61 3.28
CA ILE A 84 11.85 2.02 3.02
C ILE A 84 11.64 2.78 4.33
N PRO A 85 12.62 3.59 4.80
CA PRO A 85 12.43 4.46 5.94
C PRO A 85 11.23 5.39 5.72
N ARG A 86 10.40 5.53 6.75
CA ARG A 86 9.14 6.30 6.67
C ARG A 86 9.34 7.75 6.24
N ASP A 87 10.45 8.34 6.64
CA ASP A 87 10.80 9.72 6.35
C ASP A 87 11.45 9.92 4.97
N ARG A 88 11.77 8.85 4.23
CA ARG A 88 12.43 8.92 2.91
C ARG A 88 11.73 9.88 1.95
N PHE A 89 10.39 9.93 1.99
CA PHE A 89 9.57 10.76 1.12
C PHE A 89 8.91 11.94 1.85
N GLY A 90 9.50 12.39 2.96
CA GLY A 90 9.06 13.59 3.67
C GLY A 90 7.86 13.39 4.62
N VAL A 91 7.42 12.14 4.82
CA VAL A 91 6.37 11.81 5.79
C VAL A 91 7.02 11.56 7.15
N SER A 92 6.83 12.46 8.10
CA SER A 92 7.46 12.41 9.42
C SER A 92 6.43 12.48 10.56
N GLY A 93 6.88 12.22 11.80
CA GLY A 93 6.03 12.29 12.99
C GLY A 93 4.85 11.31 12.94
N SER A 94 3.66 11.80 13.24
CA SER A 94 2.41 11.00 13.30
C SER A 94 1.73 10.80 11.95
N TYR A 95 2.33 11.23 10.83
CA TYR A 95 1.72 11.12 9.50
C TYR A 95 2.02 9.76 8.85
N TYR A 96 1.06 9.23 8.08
CA TYR A 96 1.12 7.91 7.46
C TYR A 96 1.02 7.98 5.93
N TYR A 97 1.39 6.88 5.27
CA TYR A 97 1.00 6.62 3.89
C TYR A 97 -0.42 6.04 3.90
N TYR A 98 -1.35 6.69 3.21
CA TYR A 98 -2.78 6.30 3.19
C TYR A 98 -3.14 5.45 1.98
N SER A 99 -2.23 5.30 1.03
CA SER A 99 -2.48 4.62 -0.23
C SER A 99 -2.27 3.12 -0.13
N GLN A 100 -3.08 2.39 -0.88
CA GLN A 100 -2.72 1.05 -1.31
C GLN A 100 -1.67 1.18 -2.42
N PRO A 101 -0.49 0.55 -2.28
CA PRO A 101 0.48 0.54 -3.35
C PRO A 101 -0.05 -0.27 -4.54
N LEU A 102 0.32 0.15 -5.74
CA LEU A 102 0.14 -0.62 -6.96
C LEU A 102 1.43 -1.36 -7.28
N ILE A 103 1.30 -2.48 -8.00
CA ILE A 103 2.43 -3.21 -8.56
C ILE A 103 2.17 -3.36 -10.05
N ALA A 104 3.10 -2.89 -10.88
CA ALA A 104 3.13 -3.18 -12.31
C ALA A 104 4.55 -3.60 -12.68
N ASP A 105 4.70 -4.80 -13.22
CA ASP A 105 6.00 -5.43 -13.46
C ASP A 105 6.87 -5.41 -12.18
N ASP A 106 8.07 -4.84 -12.24
CA ASP A 106 8.99 -4.66 -11.11
C ASP A 106 8.88 -3.27 -10.47
N THR A 107 7.74 -2.59 -10.60
CA THR A 107 7.56 -1.25 -10.02
C THR A 107 6.39 -1.20 -9.06
N VAL A 108 6.67 -0.74 -7.84
CA VAL A 108 5.67 -0.39 -6.84
C VAL A 108 5.38 1.10 -6.93
N TYR A 109 4.12 1.47 -7.13
CA TYR A 109 3.67 2.86 -7.15
C TYR A 109 2.85 3.17 -5.92
N PHE A 110 3.09 4.31 -5.28
CA PHE A 110 2.26 4.77 -4.17
C PHE A 110 2.27 6.29 -4.06
N THR A 111 1.31 6.80 -3.29
CA THR A 111 1.11 8.24 -3.10
C THR A 111 1.34 8.63 -1.64
N THR A 112 1.87 9.84 -1.43
CA THR A 112 1.97 10.46 -0.12
C THR A 112 1.01 11.65 -0.03
N ALA A 113 0.24 11.69 1.06
CA ALA A 113 -0.66 12.80 1.33
C ALA A 113 0.07 13.99 1.96
N PHE A 114 1.20 13.73 2.62
CA PHE A 114 2.00 14.68 3.37
C PHE A 114 3.45 14.66 2.86
N GLY A 115 4.15 15.80 3.00
CA GLY A 115 5.58 15.89 2.70
C GLY A 115 6.23 17.17 3.24
N GLY A 116 5.72 17.68 4.36
CA GLY A 116 6.12 18.98 4.90
C GLY A 116 5.82 20.12 3.93
N THR A 117 6.78 21.02 3.73
CA THR A 117 6.68 22.15 2.78
C THR A 117 6.86 21.75 1.31
N ALA A 118 7.23 20.50 1.04
CA ALA A 118 7.38 19.98 -0.32
C ALA A 118 6.10 19.32 -0.86
N GLY A 119 5.04 19.24 -0.05
CA GLY A 119 3.79 18.59 -0.40
C GLY A 119 3.89 17.08 -0.56
N GLY A 120 2.74 16.47 -0.84
CA GLY A 120 2.69 15.04 -1.16
C GLY A 120 3.41 14.69 -2.47
N LYS A 121 3.63 13.40 -2.72
CA LYS A 121 4.35 12.90 -3.90
C LYS A 121 3.61 11.72 -4.51
N VAL A 122 3.80 11.51 -5.81
CA VAL A 122 3.64 10.20 -6.45
C VAL A 122 5.02 9.56 -6.50
N VAL A 123 5.14 8.31 -6.08
CA VAL A 123 6.44 7.64 -5.90
C VAL A 123 6.42 6.32 -6.66
N ALA A 124 7.53 6.01 -7.33
CA ALA A 124 7.82 4.71 -7.90
C ALA A 124 9.12 4.14 -7.32
N VAL A 125 9.05 2.91 -6.84
CA VAL A 125 10.20 2.15 -6.34
C VAL A 125 10.28 0.78 -7.00
N SER A 126 11.47 0.22 -7.07
CA SER A 126 11.67 -1.16 -7.51
C SER A 126 11.02 -2.16 -6.56
N ALA A 127 10.26 -3.12 -7.08
CA ALA A 127 9.63 -4.17 -6.29
C ALA A 127 10.67 -5.18 -5.76
N SER A 128 11.78 -5.35 -6.47
CA SER A 128 12.84 -6.29 -6.10
C SER A 128 13.70 -5.83 -4.91
N ASP A 129 13.97 -4.53 -4.76
CA ASP A 129 14.92 -4.03 -3.76
C ASP A 129 14.50 -2.73 -3.04
N GLY A 130 13.36 -2.13 -3.38
CA GLY A 130 12.88 -0.90 -2.76
C GLY A 130 13.70 0.36 -3.12
N SER A 131 14.56 0.29 -4.13
CA SER A 131 15.28 1.44 -4.66
C SER A 131 14.32 2.42 -5.34
N THR A 132 14.54 3.73 -5.14
CA THR A 132 13.70 4.76 -5.77
C THR A 132 13.99 4.85 -7.26
N ARG A 133 12.96 4.67 -8.09
CA ARG A 133 13.04 4.92 -9.53
C ARG A 133 12.82 6.40 -9.83
N TRP A 134 11.73 6.95 -9.30
CA TRP A 134 11.42 8.38 -9.35
C TRP A 134 10.43 8.78 -8.24
N ALA A 135 10.35 10.07 -7.96
CA ALA A 135 9.37 10.64 -7.03
C ALA A 135 8.94 12.03 -7.51
N SER A 136 7.72 12.13 -8.02
CA SER A 136 7.17 13.39 -8.57
C SER A 136 6.45 14.17 -7.49
N PRO A 137 6.84 15.43 -7.23
CA PRO A 137 6.17 16.25 -6.24
C PRO A 137 4.76 16.63 -6.71
N PHE A 138 3.84 16.77 -5.76
CA PHE A 138 2.56 17.41 -6.00
C PHE A 138 2.80 18.86 -6.48
N PRO A 139 2.31 19.25 -7.67
CA PRO A 139 2.61 20.57 -8.22
C PRO A 139 1.69 21.67 -7.68
N GLY A 140 0.59 21.32 -7.01
CA GLY A 140 -0.31 22.28 -6.39
C GLY A 140 0.20 22.77 -5.03
N ALA A 141 -0.19 23.98 -4.63
CA ALA A 141 0.08 24.54 -3.31
C ALA A 141 -1.22 24.61 -2.50
N VAL A 142 -1.72 23.44 -2.07
CA VAL A 142 -2.89 23.37 -1.19
C VAL A 142 -2.41 23.36 0.25
N THR A 143 -2.32 24.55 0.82
CA THR A 143 -2.05 24.72 2.24
C THR A 143 -3.37 24.77 2.98
N VAL A 144 -3.59 23.83 3.90
CA VAL A 144 -4.63 24.02 4.91
C VAL A 144 -3.96 24.25 6.26
N ASP A 145 -4.55 25.12 7.06
CA ASP A 145 -4.39 25.07 8.50
C ASP A 145 -5.29 23.93 8.99
N PRO A 146 -4.74 22.79 9.45
CA PRO A 146 -5.57 21.67 9.84
C PRO A 146 -6.26 21.89 11.19
N GLY A 147 -6.09 23.05 11.85
CA GLY A 147 -6.62 23.34 13.19
C GLY A 147 -5.99 22.49 14.31
N CYS A 148 -5.24 21.44 13.95
CA CYS A 148 -4.56 20.50 14.83
C CYS A 148 -3.03 20.54 14.71
N SER A 149 -2.44 21.44 13.90
CA SER A 149 -0.98 21.63 13.83
C SER A 149 -0.60 23.11 13.86
N SER A 150 0.51 23.42 14.53
CA SER A 150 1.06 24.77 14.63
C SER A 150 1.76 25.27 13.37
N GLN A 151 1.75 24.52 12.27
CA GLN A 151 2.44 24.84 11.02
C GLN A 151 1.52 24.57 9.81
N PRO A 152 1.58 25.41 8.76
CA PRO A 152 0.89 25.15 7.51
C PRO A 152 1.36 23.83 6.90
N MET A 153 0.42 22.97 6.49
CA MET A 153 0.74 21.72 5.80
C MET A 153 0.25 21.76 4.37
N GLN A 154 1.15 21.38 3.45
CA GLN A 154 0.79 21.19 2.05
C GLN A 154 0.31 19.75 1.86
N PHE A 155 -0.97 19.61 1.49
CA PHE A 155 -1.50 18.30 1.10
C PHE A 155 -1.05 17.94 -0.31
N GLY A 156 -1.01 16.64 -0.60
CA GLY A 156 -0.87 16.13 -1.96
C GLY A 156 -1.93 15.08 -2.27
N PHE A 157 -1.54 13.81 -2.25
CA PHE A 157 -2.33 12.72 -2.80
C PHE A 157 -2.83 11.78 -1.70
N TRP A 158 -4.13 11.79 -1.41
CA TRP A 158 -4.75 10.96 -0.38
C TRP A 158 -5.26 9.62 -0.91
N ALA A 159 -5.60 9.56 -2.19
CA ALA A 159 -6.11 8.37 -2.84
C ALA A 159 -4.96 7.48 -3.33
N SER A 160 -5.22 6.17 -3.37
CA SER A 160 -4.39 5.22 -4.12
C SER A 160 -4.40 5.61 -5.60
N PRO A 161 -3.24 5.56 -6.30
CA PRO A 161 -3.24 5.81 -7.73
C PRO A 161 -3.90 4.65 -8.49
N ALA A 162 -4.05 4.78 -9.81
CA ALA A 162 -4.46 3.70 -10.71
C ALA A 162 -3.64 3.71 -12.01
N ILE A 163 -3.37 2.54 -12.59
CA ILE A 163 -2.76 2.42 -13.92
C ILE A 163 -3.80 1.87 -14.89
N ALA A 164 -4.01 2.58 -15.99
CA ALA A 164 -4.84 2.12 -17.10
C ALA A 164 -4.27 2.62 -18.43
N GLY A 165 -4.26 1.77 -19.45
CA GLY A 165 -3.75 2.15 -20.78
C GLY A 165 -2.31 2.67 -20.77
N GLY A 166 -1.46 2.16 -19.87
CA GLY A 166 -0.06 2.61 -19.74
C GLY A 166 0.12 3.99 -19.10
N THR A 167 -0.93 4.57 -18.51
CA THR A 167 -0.88 5.87 -17.82
C THR A 167 -1.16 5.68 -16.34
N LEU A 168 -0.40 6.39 -15.49
CA LEU A 168 -0.61 6.43 -14.05
C LEU A 168 -1.49 7.64 -13.69
N TYR A 169 -2.58 7.41 -12.97
CA TYR A 169 -3.53 8.42 -12.57
C TYR A 169 -3.48 8.63 -11.05
N ALA A 170 -3.43 9.89 -10.63
CA ALA A 170 -3.43 10.27 -9.22
C ALA A 170 -4.36 11.46 -8.97
N ALA A 171 -5.36 11.27 -8.12
CA ALA A 171 -6.24 12.34 -7.66
C ALA A 171 -5.62 13.08 -6.47
N ALA A 172 -5.66 14.40 -6.50
CA ALA A 172 -4.96 15.24 -5.53
C ALA A 172 -5.88 16.21 -4.78
N ALA A 173 -5.34 16.79 -3.71
CA ALA A 173 -6.07 17.67 -2.80
C ALA A 173 -6.50 19.01 -3.42
N ASP A 174 -5.96 19.42 -4.58
CA ASP A 174 -6.43 20.59 -5.32
C ASP A 174 -7.67 20.32 -6.18
N GLY A 175 -8.26 19.14 -6.04
CA GLY A 175 -9.44 18.72 -6.78
C GLY A 175 -9.15 18.24 -8.20
N LYS A 176 -7.87 18.11 -8.57
CA LYS A 176 -7.47 17.67 -9.90
C LYS A 176 -7.13 16.19 -9.97
N VAL A 177 -7.21 15.66 -11.18
CA VAL A 177 -6.61 14.39 -11.56
C VAL A 177 -5.37 14.66 -12.40
N TYR A 178 -4.25 14.07 -11.98
CA TYR A 178 -3.00 14.09 -12.72
C TYR A 178 -2.83 12.77 -13.46
N ALA A 179 -2.51 12.85 -14.75
CA ALA A 179 -2.02 11.73 -15.53
C ALA A 179 -0.50 11.85 -15.67
N LEU A 180 0.21 10.76 -15.38
CA LEU A 180 1.66 10.70 -15.38
C LEU A 180 2.15 9.55 -16.24
N ASP A 181 3.31 9.73 -16.85
CA ASP A 181 4.09 8.66 -17.47
C ASP A 181 4.65 7.75 -16.36
N PRO A 182 4.29 6.46 -16.30
CA PRO A 182 4.76 5.55 -15.27
C PRO A 182 6.27 5.31 -15.26
N SER A 183 6.96 5.56 -16.38
CA SER A 183 8.40 5.29 -16.52
C SER A 183 9.30 6.33 -15.85
N ASN A 184 8.84 7.59 -15.81
CA ASN A 184 9.64 8.73 -15.35
C ASN A 184 8.89 9.68 -14.41
N GLY A 185 7.59 9.48 -14.20
CA GLY A 185 6.76 10.30 -13.33
C GLY A 185 6.44 11.68 -13.90
N ALA A 186 6.67 11.94 -15.20
CA ALA A 186 6.33 13.20 -15.82
C ALA A 186 4.82 13.34 -15.96
N THR A 187 4.27 14.50 -15.56
CA THR A 187 2.86 14.82 -15.78
C THR A 187 2.60 14.97 -17.28
N LEU A 188 1.70 14.13 -17.81
CA LEU A 188 1.20 14.19 -19.17
C LEU A 188 0.13 15.26 -19.31
N TRP A 189 -0.80 15.31 -18.36
CA TRP A 189 -1.88 16.31 -18.27
C TRP A 189 -2.48 16.36 -16.87
N SER A 190 -3.27 17.41 -16.60
CA SER A 190 -4.11 17.51 -15.40
C SER A 190 -5.43 18.20 -15.74
N VAL A 191 -6.52 17.77 -15.11
CA VAL A 191 -7.88 18.35 -15.22
C VAL A 191 -8.48 18.58 -13.85
#